data_AF-A0A0R3UA79-F1
#
_entry.id   AF-A0A0R3UA79-F1
#
_cell.length_a   1.000
_cell.length_b   1.000
_cell.length_c   1.000
_cell.angle_alpha   90.00
_cell.angle_beta   90.00
_cell.angle_gamma   90.00
#
_symmetry.space_group_name_H-M   'P 1'
#
loop_
_entity.id
_entity.type
_entity.pdbx_description
1 polymer ?
#
loop_
_entity_poly.entity_id
_entity_poly.type
_entity_poly.pdbx_seq_one_letter_code
_entity_poly.pdbx_strand_id
1 'polypeptide(L)'
;MEGANTNINAMPSIEDTSFVSKGSKSFGGAGIALSREKLADSDRRLLEKRKQFQTQIAESKKKREDLMSRQENLLYQMMRFDGFIRDNEAKRVRAVSKYLTERRMIEEKTEEGARLRVEFGKAKLAYEQMRNKVEEYKKYEAYLMRVIDLLPPDYIKIADNVLGGLIVRYNTLYTTNQSLLSEMNKKSESIREANAQLQSLREEHCSRILTLNSKLADLYGERDRNNEQRQRLMQRFYQNHKELRNQLEQFGTVIRSIDNLVDKCGWPYTAAVGEKESLRTKLVRITEYILTLRKILSALGSNSSKAERK
;
A
#
# COMPACT_ATOMS: atom_id res chain seq x y z
N MET A 1 17.55 -47.81 -71.53
CA MET A 1 17.28 -47.81 -72.97
C MET A 1 18.56 -48.26 -73.64
N GLU A 2 18.76 -49.57 -73.85
CA GLU A 2 18.19 -50.33 -74.99
C GLU A 2 18.36 -49.47 -76.26
N GLY A 3 19.32 -49.72 -77.14
CA GLY A 3 19.64 -50.99 -77.77
C GLY A 3 19.28 -50.83 -79.24
N ALA A 4 20.29 -50.72 -80.12
CA ALA A 4 20.17 -50.96 -81.57
C ALA A 4 21.55 -50.72 -82.20
N ASN A 5 22.42 -51.72 -82.10
CA ASN A 5 23.65 -51.79 -82.87
C ASN A 5 23.34 -52.62 -84.13
N THR A 6 22.96 -51.97 -85.22
CA THR A 6 22.72 -52.64 -86.51
C THR A 6 23.94 -52.47 -87.41
N ASN A 7 24.82 -53.46 -87.29
CA ASN A 7 25.90 -53.75 -88.21
C ASN A 7 25.32 -54.20 -89.57
N ILE A 8 25.45 -53.37 -90.61
CA ILE A 8 25.19 -53.76 -92.00
C ILE A 8 26.39 -53.29 -92.82
N ASN A 9 27.42 -54.12 -92.85
CA ASN A 9 28.50 -54.03 -93.83
C ASN A 9 28.93 -55.46 -94.18
N ALA A 10 28.30 -56.03 -95.22
CA ALA A 10 28.79 -57.21 -95.91
C ALA A 10 28.68 -56.93 -97.42
N MET A 11 29.74 -56.34 -97.96
CA MET A 11 29.97 -56.19 -99.39
C MET A 11 30.61 -57.48 -99.91
N PRO A 12 30.14 -58.10 -101.01
CA PRO A 12 30.75 -59.33 -101.51
C PRO A 12 32.04 -59.02 -102.27
N SER A 13 33.10 -59.74 -101.91
CA SER A 13 34.38 -59.82 -102.62
C SER A 13 34.17 -60.32 -104.04
N ILE A 14 34.65 -59.56 -105.02
CA ILE A 14 34.73 -59.98 -106.42
C ILE A 14 36.20 -60.30 -106.67
N GLU A 15 36.52 -61.60 -106.67
CA GLU A 15 37.80 -62.11 -107.17
C GLU A 15 37.76 -62.22 -108.70
N ASP A 16 38.84 -61.76 -109.30
CA ASP A 16 39.17 -61.90 -110.71
C ASP A 16 39.38 -63.36 -111.10
N THR A 17 38.68 -63.84 -112.14
CA THR A 17 39.13 -65.03 -112.88
C THR A 17 38.95 -64.87 -114.39
N SER A 18 40.09 -64.59 -115.03
CA SER A 18 40.62 -65.21 -116.25
C SER A 18 39.76 -65.34 -117.52
N PHE A 19 40.12 -64.49 -118.46
CA PHE A 19 40.22 -64.71 -119.91
C PHE A 19 40.73 -66.12 -120.30
N VAL A 20 40.04 -66.84 -121.20
CA VAL A 20 40.65 -67.57 -122.34
C VAL A 20 39.65 -67.67 -123.50
N SER A 21 40.10 -67.18 -124.65
CA SER A 21 39.51 -67.33 -125.98
C SER A 21 40.10 -68.54 -126.72
N LYS A 22 39.25 -69.40 -127.28
CA LYS A 22 39.49 -70.31 -128.43
C LYS A 22 38.14 -70.34 -129.18
N GLY A 23 37.98 -70.04 -130.45
CA GLY A 23 38.87 -70.24 -131.59
C GLY A 23 38.16 -71.15 -132.59
N SER A 24 37.07 -70.65 -133.20
CA SER A 24 36.29 -71.37 -134.23
C SER A 24 36.80 -70.98 -135.62
N LYS A 25 37.27 -71.95 -136.42
CA LYS A 25 37.55 -71.79 -137.86
C LYS A 25 36.44 -72.45 -138.68
N SER A 26 35.86 -71.74 -139.63
CA SER A 26 36.00 -72.09 -141.06
C SER A 26 35.38 -71.03 -141.97
N PHE A 27 35.83 -71.08 -143.23
CA PHE A 27 35.46 -70.31 -144.41
C PHE A 27 36.22 -69.00 -144.67
N GLY A 28 36.99 -69.08 -145.75
CA GLY A 28 38.06 -68.18 -146.13
C GLY A 28 37.57 -66.93 -146.85
N GLY A 29 38.31 -65.86 -146.58
CA GLY A 29 38.69 -64.86 -147.58
C GLY A 29 37.56 -64.06 -148.21
N ALA A 30 36.99 -63.10 -147.46
CA ALA A 30 36.54 -61.78 -147.94
C ALA A 30 35.66 -61.02 -146.93
N GLY A 31 35.22 -61.65 -145.83
CA GLY A 31 34.34 -61.04 -144.81
C GLY A 31 34.99 -60.62 -143.48
N ILE A 32 36.31 -60.81 -143.34
CA ILE A 32 37.03 -60.66 -142.05
C ILE A 32 37.30 -59.19 -141.69
N ALA A 33 37.21 -58.26 -142.65
CA ALA A 33 37.41 -56.84 -142.39
C ALA A 33 36.21 -56.18 -141.69
N LEU A 34 34.97 -56.44 -142.15
CA LEU A 34 33.75 -55.81 -141.63
C LEU A 34 33.30 -56.35 -140.26
N SER A 35 33.54 -57.64 -139.96
CA SER A 35 33.25 -58.21 -138.63
C SER A 35 34.30 -57.82 -137.59
N ARG A 36 35.57 -57.62 -137.96
CA ARG A 36 36.57 -56.97 -137.08
C ARG A 36 36.21 -55.53 -136.78
N GLU A 37 35.66 -54.81 -137.75
CA GLU A 37 35.26 -53.41 -137.61
C GLU A 37 34.02 -53.25 -136.70
N LYS A 38 33.01 -54.12 -136.82
CA LYS A 38 31.84 -54.13 -135.91
C LYS A 38 32.17 -54.60 -134.48
N LEU A 39 33.03 -55.61 -134.33
CA LEU A 39 33.57 -55.99 -133.02
C LEU A 39 34.41 -54.86 -132.41
N ALA A 40 35.26 -54.21 -133.21
CA ALA A 40 36.04 -53.06 -132.76
C ALA A 40 35.18 -51.84 -132.42
N ASP A 41 34.09 -51.57 -133.14
CA ASP A 41 33.18 -50.46 -132.81
C ASP A 41 32.30 -50.80 -131.59
N SER A 42 31.89 -52.06 -131.43
CA SER A 42 31.22 -52.54 -130.21
C SER A 42 32.14 -52.49 -128.99
N ASP A 43 33.39 -52.92 -129.13
CA ASP A 43 34.43 -52.83 -128.10
C ASP A 43 34.74 -51.37 -127.79
N ARG A 44 34.79 -50.48 -128.78
CA ARG A 44 34.96 -49.03 -128.59
C ARG A 44 33.80 -48.43 -127.81
N ARG A 45 32.55 -48.78 -128.13
CA ARG A 45 31.34 -48.33 -127.39
C ARG A 45 31.29 -48.89 -125.98
N LEU A 46 31.70 -50.14 -125.78
CA LEU A 46 31.85 -50.75 -124.45
C LEU A 46 32.94 -50.05 -123.63
N LEU A 47 34.07 -49.71 -124.24
CA LEU A 47 35.14 -48.94 -123.59
C LEU A 47 34.65 -47.54 -123.21
N GLU A 48 33.89 -46.89 -124.09
CA GLU A 48 33.35 -45.55 -123.87
C GLU A 48 32.26 -45.56 -122.79
N LYS A 49 31.37 -46.56 -122.77
CA LYS A 49 30.40 -46.76 -121.69
C LYS A 49 31.07 -47.10 -120.37
N ARG A 50 32.11 -47.94 -120.38
CA ARG A 50 32.89 -48.28 -119.18
C ARG A 50 33.63 -47.05 -118.65
N LYS A 51 34.16 -46.20 -119.54
CA LYS A 51 34.70 -44.87 -119.18
C LYS A 51 33.61 -43.98 -118.57
N GLN A 52 32.45 -43.83 -119.23
CA GLN A 52 31.32 -43.03 -118.72
C GLN A 52 30.83 -43.50 -117.34
N PHE A 53 30.70 -44.81 -117.13
CA PHE A 53 30.36 -45.38 -115.83
C PHE A 53 31.47 -45.16 -114.80
N GLN A 54 32.74 -45.28 -115.18
CA GLN A 54 33.85 -44.92 -114.29
C GLN A 54 33.83 -43.44 -113.90
N THR A 55 33.52 -42.53 -114.83
CA THR A 55 33.36 -41.11 -114.49
C THR A 55 32.17 -40.88 -113.57
N GLN A 56 31.01 -41.49 -113.83
CA GLN A 56 29.83 -41.35 -112.97
C GLN A 56 30.04 -41.97 -111.58
N ILE A 57 30.72 -43.10 -111.48
CA ILE A 57 31.11 -43.71 -110.20
C ILE A 57 32.10 -42.81 -109.46
N ALA A 58 33.08 -42.22 -110.15
CA ALA A 58 34.02 -41.28 -109.56
C ALA A 58 33.32 -39.99 -109.08
N GLU A 59 32.39 -39.44 -109.85
CA GLU A 59 31.59 -38.27 -109.47
C GLU A 59 30.64 -38.56 -108.30
N SER A 60 29.97 -39.72 -108.30
CA SER A 60 29.10 -40.16 -107.20
C SER A 60 29.91 -40.42 -105.94
N LYS A 61 31.09 -41.04 -106.06
CA LYS A 61 32.04 -41.24 -104.97
C LYS A 61 32.50 -39.89 -104.40
N LYS A 62 32.89 -38.94 -105.25
CA LYS A 62 33.26 -37.57 -104.85
C LYS A 62 32.11 -36.84 -104.15
N LYS A 63 30.89 -36.90 -104.69
CA LYS A 63 29.69 -36.32 -104.05
C LYS A 63 29.41 -36.96 -102.69
N ARG A 64 29.62 -38.26 -102.55
CA ARG A 64 29.44 -38.98 -101.29
C ARG A 64 30.51 -38.58 -100.27
N GLU A 65 31.76 -38.45 -100.70
CA GLU A 65 32.86 -37.93 -99.87
C GLU A 65 32.62 -36.47 -99.44
N ASP A 66 32.18 -35.60 -100.35
CA ASP A 66 31.82 -34.22 -100.05
C ASP A 66 30.63 -34.13 -99.07
N LEU A 67 29.62 -34.99 -99.24
CA LEU A 67 28.46 -35.03 -98.33
C LEU A 67 28.85 -35.54 -96.94
N MET A 68 29.68 -36.58 -96.86
CA MET A 68 30.23 -37.09 -95.61
C MET A 68 31.06 -36.01 -94.90
N SER A 69 31.94 -35.32 -95.62
CA SER A 69 32.73 -34.22 -95.06
C SER A 69 31.85 -33.07 -94.55
N ARG A 70 30.77 -32.72 -95.26
CA ARG A 70 29.79 -31.72 -94.79
C ARG A 70 29.04 -32.19 -93.55
N GLN A 71 28.64 -33.46 -93.47
CA GLN A 71 28.00 -34.03 -92.29
C GLN A 71 28.94 -34.02 -91.09
N GLU A 72 30.20 -34.43 -91.26
CA GLU A 72 31.22 -34.38 -90.21
C GLU A 72 31.46 -32.94 -89.72
N ASN A 73 31.52 -31.97 -90.63
CA ASN A 73 31.67 -30.55 -90.28
C ASN A 73 30.44 -30.03 -89.50
N LEU A 74 29.22 -30.40 -89.91
CA LEU A 74 27.99 -30.05 -89.19
C LEU A 74 27.98 -30.66 -87.78
N LEU A 75 28.36 -31.93 -87.63
CA LEU A 75 28.47 -32.60 -86.33
C LEU A 75 29.52 -31.91 -85.45
N TYR A 76 30.67 -31.55 -86.01
CA TYR A 76 31.71 -30.81 -85.30
C TYR A 76 31.23 -29.43 -84.82
N GLN A 77 30.54 -28.69 -85.69
CA GLN A 77 29.94 -27.39 -85.34
C GLN A 77 28.88 -27.54 -84.26
N MET A 78 27.99 -28.53 -84.38
CA MET A 78 26.96 -28.82 -83.38
C MET A 78 27.58 -29.15 -82.01
N MET A 79 28.65 -29.96 -81.98
CA MET A 79 29.36 -30.27 -80.74
C MET A 79 30.03 -29.03 -80.13
N ARG A 80 30.57 -28.14 -80.96
CA ARG A 80 31.14 -26.86 -80.52
C ARG A 80 30.07 -25.90 -79.98
N PHE A 81 28.92 -25.81 -80.64
CA PHE A 81 27.79 -25.00 -80.17
C PHE A 81 27.22 -25.54 -78.87
N ASP A 82 27.08 -26.86 -78.75
CA ASP A 82 26.63 -27.50 -77.50
C ASP A 82 27.63 -27.25 -76.36
N GLY A 83 28.94 -27.31 -76.64
CA GLY A 83 29.98 -26.90 -75.70
C GLY A 83 29.85 -25.42 -75.27
N PHE A 84 29.63 -24.52 -76.23
CA PHE A 84 29.44 -23.10 -75.95
C PHE A 84 28.17 -22.81 -75.13
N ILE A 85 27.06 -23.49 -75.44
CA ILE A 85 25.80 -23.37 -74.69
C ILE A 85 26.00 -23.84 -73.25
N ARG A 86 26.63 -25.00 -73.05
CA ARG A 86 26.94 -25.52 -71.70
C ARG A 86 27.84 -24.58 -70.91
N ASP A 87 28.88 -24.03 -71.54
CA ASP A 87 29.78 -23.08 -70.90
C ASP A 87 29.09 -21.76 -70.55
N ASN A 88 28.23 -21.26 -71.43
CA ASN A 88 27.45 -20.05 -71.19
C ASN A 88 26.45 -20.26 -70.05
N GLU A 89 25.73 -21.39 -70.06
CA GLU A 89 24.80 -21.73 -68.98
C GLU A 89 25.54 -21.92 -67.66
N ALA A 90 26.71 -22.57 -67.65
CA ALA A 90 27.55 -22.68 -66.46
C ALA A 90 28.05 -21.30 -65.97
N LYS A 91 28.33 -20.35 -66.86
CA LYS A 91 28.65 -18.96 -66.48
C LYS A 91 27.43 -18.25 -65.91
N ARG A 92 26.25 -18.41 -66.52
CA ARG A 92 24.98 -17.84 -66.06
C ARG A 92 24.62 -18.35 -64.66
N VAL A 93 24.65 -19.67 -64.46
CA VAL A 93 24.37 -20.31 -63.16
C VAL A 93 25.37 -19.84 -62.10
N ARG A 94 26.68 -19.77 -62.41
CA ARG A 94 27.68 -19.26 -61.47
C ARG A 94 27.45 -17.79 -61.12
N ALA A 95 27.15 -16.94 -62.11
CA ALA A 95 26.87 -15.53 -61.88
C ALA A 95 25.61 -15.33 -61.02
N VAL A 96 24.53 -16.06 -61.29
CA VAL A 96 23.30 -16.01 -60.51
C VAL A 96 23.52 -16.53 -59.09
N SER A 97 24.22 -17.65 -58.93
CA SER A 97 24.55 -18.21 -57.61
C SER A 97 25.40 -17.23 -56.78
N LYS A 98 26.41 -16.62 -57.39
CA LYS A 98 27.24 -15.58 -56.75
C LYS A 98 26.40 -14.37 -56.35
N TYR A 99 25.55 -13.87 -57.24
CA TYR A 99 24.65 -12.76 -56.92
C TYR A 99 23.72 -13.07 -55.74
N LEU A 100 23.09 -14.25 -55.72
CA LEU A 100 22.18 -14.65 -54.65
C LEU A 100 22.88 -14.82 -53.29
N THR A 101 24.10 -15.37 -53.30
CA THR A 101 24.90 -15.54 -52.08
C THR A 101 25.38 -14.19 -51.54
N GLU A 102 25.87 -13.29 -52.40
CA GLU A 102 26.24 -11.93 -52.03
C GLU A 102 25.04 -11.14 -51.50
N ARG A 103 23.88 -11.24 -52.16
CA ARG A 103 22.66 -10.55 -51.71
C ARG A 103 22.22 -11.01 -50.32
N ARG A 104 22.24 -12.33 -50.07
CA ARG A 104 21.93 -12.89 -48.75
C ARG A 104 22.92 -12.40 -47.68
N MET A 105 24.22 -12.41 -47.99
CA MET A 105 25.22 -11.90 -47.04
C MET A 105 25.01 -10.41 -46.74
N ILE A 106 24.65 -9.60 -47.73
CA ILE A 106 24.33 -8.18 -47.52
C ILE A 106 23.10 -8.05 -46.61
N GLU A 107 22.02 -8.77 -46.89
CA GLU A 107 20.81 -8.78 -46.06
C GLU A 107 21.15 -9.14 -44.60
N GLU A 108 21.82 -10.26 -44.37
CA GLU A 108 22.25 -10.71 -43.02
C GLU A 108 23.13 -9.67 -42.31
N LYS A 109 24.11 -9.08 -43.00
CA LYS A 109 25.00 -8.07 -42.42
C LYS A 109 24.30 -6.75 -42.11
N THR A 110 23.32 -6.37 -42.93
CA THR A 110 22.52 -5.16 -42.69
C THR A 110 21.62 -5.32 -41.46
N GLU A 111 20.99 -6.49 -41.30
CA GLU A 111 20.18 -6.82 -40.12
C GLU A 111 21.04 -6.90 -38.86
N GLU A 112 22.19 -7.59 -38.92
CA GLU A 112 23.14 -7.67 -37.81
C GLU A 112 23.63 -6.27 -37.41
N GLY A 113 23.96 -5.42 -38.38
CA GLY A 113 24.37 -4.05 -38.14
C GLY A 113 23.26 -3.20 -37.52
N ALA A 114 22.01 -3.38 -37.94
CA ALA A 114 20.85 -2.70 -37.34
C ALA A 114 20.66 -3.12 -35.88
N ARG A 115 20.71 -4.43 -35.60
CA ARG A 115 20.61 -4.97 -34.24
C ARG A 115 21.73 -4.44 -33.34
N LEU A 116 22.98 -4.48 -33.81
CA LEU A 116 24.14 -3.99 -33.05
C LEU A 116 24.05 -2.49 -32.76
N ARG A 117 23.55 -1.68 -33.70
CA ARG A 117 23.33 -0.24 -33.46
C ARG A 117 22.31 0.01 -32.36
N VAL A 118 21.23 -0.77 -32.31
CA VAL A 118 20.22 -0.65 -31.24
C VAL A 118 20.82 -1.02 -29.88
N GLU A 119 21.52 -2.15 -29.80
CA GLU A 119 22.16 -2.59 -28.55
C GLU A 119 23.24 -1.61 -28.08
N PHE A 120 24.05 -1.07 -28.99
CA PHE A 120 25.02 -0.03 -28.69
C PHE A 120 24.33 1.24 -28.16
N GLY A 121 23.21 1.65 -28.76
CA GLY A 121 22.42 2.80 -28.30
C GLY A 121 21.92 2.61 -26.86
N LYS A 122 21.39 1.42 -26.53
CA LYS A 122 20.96 1.08 -25.16
C LYS A 122 22.12 1.10 -24.17
N ALA A 123 23.24 0.48 -24.53
CA ALA A 123 24.43 0.44 -23.69
C ALA A 123 25.00 1.84 -23.45
N LYS A 124 25.04 2.69 -24.49
CA LYS A 124 25.49 4.08 -24.37
C LYS A 124 24.60 4.89 -23.44
N LEU A 125 23.27 4.76 -23.57
CA LEU A 125 22.33 5.46 -22.68
C LEU A 125 22.50 5.01 -21.23
N ALA A 126 22.62 3.70 -20.99
CA ALA A 126 22.85 3.16 -19.64
C ALA A 126 24.19 3.66 -19.06
N TYR A 127 25.24 3.73 -19.87
CA TYR A 127 26.53 4.29 -19.48
C TYR A 127 26.42 5.77 -19.10
N GLU A 128 25.75 6.59 -19.91
CA GLU A 128 25.57 8.01 -19.62
C GLU A 128 24.76 8.22 -18.33
N GLN A 129 23.69 7.45 -18.12
CA GLN A 129 22.93 7.47 -16.87
C GLN A 129 23.79 7.10 -15.66
N MET A 130 24.61 6.05 -15.78
CA MET A 130 25.50 5.62 -14.69
C MET A 130 26.58 6.66 -14.41
N ARG A 131 27.17 7.24 -15.46
CA ARG A 131 28.15 8.32 -15.35
C ARG A 131 27.58 9.54 -14.63
N ASN A 132 26.36 9.95 -14.98
CA ASN A 132 25.68 11.05 -14.31
C ASN A 132 25.44 10.75 -12.83
N LYS A 133 25.02 9.53 -12.49
CA LYS A 133 24.88 9.10 -11.09
C LYS A 133 26.20 9.14 -10.34
N VAL A 134 27.31 8.68 -10.94
CA VAL A 134 28.63 8.74 -10.30
C VAL A 134 29.03 10.18 -10.01
N GLU A 135 28.89 11.10 -10.98
CA GLU A 135 29.19 12.52 -10.74
C GLU A 135 28.27 13.15 -9.69
N GLU A 136 26.98 12.78 -9.66
CA GLU A 136 26.07 13.20 -8.62
C GLU A 136 26.49 12.70 -7.23
N TYR A 137 26.92 11.43 -7.14
CA TYR A 137 27.27 10.81 -5.87
C TYR A 137 28.66 11.18 -5.35
N LYS A 138 29.55 11.68 -6.21
CA LYS A 138 30.91 12.11 -5.88
C LYS A 138 30.98 13.14 -4.76
N LYS A 139 29.98 14.03 -4.66
CA LYS A 139 29.89 15.00 -3.56
C LYS A 139 29.68 14.33 -2.20
N TYR A 140 28.92 13.24 -2.15
CA TYR A 140 28.70 12.48 -0.92
C TYR A 140 29.89 11.62 -0.58
N GLU A 141 30.55 11.03 -1.57
CA GLU A 141 31.84 10.33 -1.37
C GLU A 141 32.87 11.28 -0.74
N ALA A 142 33.08 12.46 -1.32
CA ALA A 142 34.01 13.46 -0.79
C ALA A 142 33.63 13.96 0.61
N TYR A 143 32.33 14.00 0.93
CA TYR A 143 31.87 14.28 2.29
C TYR A 143 32.18 13.13 3.25
N LEU A 144 31.87 11.89 2.87
CA LEU A 144 32.10 10.70 3.68
C LEU A 144 33.59 10.46 3.95
N MET A 145 34.46 10.72 2.98
CA MET A 145 35.90 10.68 3.18
C MET A 145 36.35 11.70 4.22
N ARG A 146 35.87 12.95 4.14
CA ARG A 146 36.13 13.97 5.17
C ARG A 146 35.62 13.57 6.55
N VAL A 147 34.46 12.92 6.61
CA VAL A 147 33.94 12.38 7.89
C VAL A 147 34.89 11.31 8.42
N ILE A 148 35.35 10.39 7.57
CA ILE A 148 36.31 9.34 7.94
C ILE A 148 37.61 9.95 8.48
N ASP A 149 38.13 11.01 7.86
CA ASP A 149 39.36 11.70 8.31
C ASP A 149 39.21 12.33 9.71
N LEU A 150 37.98 12.69 10.11
CA LEU A 150 37.67 13.22 11.44
C LEU A 150 37.46 12.13 12.49
N LEU A 151 37.31 10.87 12.08
CA LEU A 151 37.09 9.77 13.03
C LEU A 151 38.39 9.42 13.75
N PRO A 152 38.32 9.12 15.06
CA PRO A 152 39.44 8.57 15.78
C PRO A 152 39.96 7.27 15.12
N PRO A 153 41.25 6.95 15.26
CA PRO A 153 41.79 5.65 14.86
C PRO A 153 41.00 4.51 15.50
N ASP A 154 40.77 3.43 14.77
CA ASP A 154 40.05 2.23 15.21
C ASP A 154 38.60 2.46 15.72
N TYR A 155 37.96 3.56 15.32
CA TYR A 155 36.59 3.88 15.74
C TYR A 155 35.54 2.86 15.24
N ILE A 156 35.84 2.14 14.14
CA ILE A 156 34.93 1.19 13.51
C ILE A 156 35.68 -0.12 13.24
N LYS A 157 35.52 -1.08 14.15
CA LYS A 157 36.22 -2.37 14.12
C LYS A 157 35.47 -3.49 13.39
N ILE A 158 34.22 -3.24 12.96
CA ILE A 158 33.23 -4.29 12.70
C ILE A 158 33.03 -4.58 11.19
N ALA A 159 33.78 -3.93 10.29
CA ALA A 159 33.56 -4.12 8.85
C ALA A 159 34.86 -4.19 8.04
N ASP A 160 34.80 -4.92 6.93
CA ASP A 160 35.90 -5.08 5.95
C ASP A 160 36.37 -3.73 5.37
N ASN A 161 35.50 -2.71 5.38
CA ASN A 161 35.86 -1.35 5.05
C ASN A 161 35.22 -0.35 6.04
N VAL A 162 35.93 0.77 6.27
CA VAL A 162 35.54 1.80 7.24
C VAL A 162 34.17 2.40 6.92
N LEU A 163 33.87 2.61 5.63
CA LEU A 163 32.62 3.22 5.19
C LEU A 163 31.39 2.32 5.48
N GLY A 164 31.49 1.03 5.18
CA GLY A 164 30.45 0.04 5.44
C GLY A 164 30.18 -0.11 6.92
N GLY A 165 31.23 -0.11 7.75
CA GLY A 165 31.07 -0.12 9.20
C GLY A 165 30.44 1.17 9.73
N LEU A 166 30.71 2.33 9.11
CA LEU A 166 30.04 3.59 9.43
C LEU A 166 28.55 3.54 9.12
N ILE A 167 28.17 2.96 7.97
CA ILE A 167 26.77 2.78 7.58
C ILE A 167 26.04 1.84 8.55
N VAL A 168 26.64 0.69 8.89
CA VAL A 168 26.05 -0.24 9.86
C VAL A 168 25.84 0.44 11.20
N ARG A 169 26.86 1.15 11.69
CA ARG A 169 26.76 1.86 12.97
C ARG A 169 25.73 2.97 12.94
N TYR A 170 25.67 3.76 11.86
CA TYR A 170 24.64 4.76 11.66
C TYR A 170 23.24 4.12 11.71
N ASN A 171 23.03 3.02 11.00
CA ASN A 171 21.74 2.33 10.99
C ASN A 171 21.36 1.82 12.39
N THR A 172 22.33 1.24 13.13
CA THR A 172 22.11 0.81 14.52
C THR A 172 21.74 1.99 15.40
N LEU A 173 22.53 3.07 15.38
CA LEU A 173 22.28 4.28 16.18
C LEU A 173 20.94 4.92 15.84
N TYR A 174 20.64 5.07 14.56
CA TYR A 174 19.37 5.59 14.08
C TYR A 174 18.20 4.75 14.58
N THR A 175 18.28 3.42 14.42
CA THR A 175 17.23 2.50 14.91
C THR A 175 17.07 2.60 16.42
N THR A 176 18.17 2.58 17.19
CA THR A 176 18.10 2.73 18.65
C THR A 176 17.52 4.07 19.07
N ASN A 177 17.86 5.16 18.37
CA ASN A 177 17.32 6.49 18.64
C ASN A 177 15.81 6.54 18.38
N GLN A 178 15.33 5.93 17.28
CA GLN A 178 13.90 5.84 16.99
C GLN A 178 13.15 5.03 18.07
N SER A 179 13.73 3.91 18.52
CA SER A 179 13.16 3.14 19.63
C SER A 179 13.09 3.96 20.93
N LEU A 180 14.17 4.65 21.28
CA LEU A 180 14.23 5.50 22.48
C LEU A 180 13.24 6.67 22.42
N LEU A 181 13.09 7.32 21.26
CA LEU A 181 12.09 8.37 21.05
C LEU A 181 10.67 7.83 21.21
N SER A 182 10.39 6.63 20.68
CA SER A 182 9.09 5.97 20.85
C SER A 182 8.81 5.68 22.33
N GLU A 183 9.78 5.14 23.06
CA GLU A 183 9.64 4.88 24.49
C GLU A 183 9.48 6.16 25.32
N MET A 184 10.24 7.21 25.00
CA MET A 184 10.12 8.51 25.65
C MET A 184 8.71 9.07 25.47
N ASN A 185 8.17 9.01 24.25
CA ASN A 185 6.81 9.49 23.96
C ASN A 185 5.76 8.69 24.74
N LYS A 186 5.89 7.35 24.80
CA LYS A 186 5.00 6.51 25.61
C LYS A 186 5.04 6.86 27.09
N LYS A 187 6.25 7.06 27.65
CA LYS A 187 6.41 7.48 29.05
C LYS A 187 5.82 8.87 29.30
N SER A 188 6.04 9.81 28.37
CA SER A 188 5.46 11.15 28.46
C SER A 188 3.93 11.11 28.46
N GLU A 189 3.33 10.24 27.66
CA GLU A 189 1.87 10.09 27.63
C GLU A 189 1.35 9.48 28.93
N SER A 190 2.00 8.42 29.45
CA SER A 190 1.66 7.84 30.75
C SER A 190 1.76 8.85 31.90
N ILE A 191 2.74 9.76 31.87
CA ILE A 191 2.85 10.86 32.84
C ILE A 191 1.67 11.84 32.70
N ARG A 192 1.24 12.18 31.47
CA ARG A 192 0.08 13.05 31.26
C ARG A 192 -1.19 12.41 31.78
N GLU A 193 -1.42 11.14 31.51
CA GLU A 193 -2.57 10.39 32.00
C GLU A 193 -2.58 10.35 33.55
N ALA A 194 -1.45 10.04 34.18
CA ALA A 194 -1.34 10.01 35.64
C ALA A 194 -1.60 11.40 36.26
N ASN A 195 -1.09 12.47 35.64
CA ASN A 195 -1.36 13.83 36.10
C ASN A 195 -2.83 14.23 35.94
N ALA A 196 -3.48 13.84 34.84
CA ALA A 196 -4.91 14.07 34.62
C ALA A 196 -5.76 13.36 35.67
N GLN A 197 -5.43 12.10 35.98
CA GLN A 197 -6.09 11.34 37.05
C GLN A 197 -5.90 12.00 38.43
N LEU A 198 -4.68 12.43 38.74
CA LEU A 198 -4.38 13.11 40.00
C LEU A 198 -5.15 14.43 40.12
N GLN A 199 -5.26 15.19 39.03
CA GLN A 199 -6.02 16.44 39.00
C GLN A 199 -7.52 16.19 39.22
N SER A 200 -8.09 15.19 38.54
CA SER A 200 -9.49 14.79 38.73
C SER A 200 -9.77 14.39 40.18
N LEU A 201 -8.87 13.60 40.80
CA LEU A 201 -9.00 13.20 42.19
C LEU A 201 -8.92 14.40 43.15
N ARG A 202 -8.06 15.38 42.87
CA ARG A 202 -8.00 16.63 43.64
C ARG A 202 -9.30 17.42 43.55
N GLU A 203 -9.88 17.53 42.36
CA GLU A 203 -11.15 18.23 42.14
C GLU A 203 -12.32 17.53 42.86
N GLU A 204 -12.36 16.20 42.83
CA GLU A 204 -13.33 15.40 43.57
C GLU A 204 -13.19 15.63 45.08
N HIS A 205 -11.96 15.59 45.62
CA HIS A 205 -11.71 15.85 47.03
C HIS A 205 -12.10 17.28 47.44
N CYS A 206 -11.77 18.30 46.65
CA CYS A 206 -12.19 19.67 46.90
C CYS A 206 -13.73 19.79 46.93
N SER A 207 -14.41 19.17 45.97
CA SER A 207 -15.88 19.13 45.92
C SER A 207 -16.47 18.44 47.15
N ARG A 208 -15.85 17.34 47.61
CA ARG A 208 -16.28 16.64 48.82
C ARG A 208 -16.07 17.46 50.08
N ILE A 209 -14.96 18.21 50.19
CA ILE A 209 -14.73 19.12 51.31
C ILE A 209 -15.79 20.24 51.33
N LEU A 210 -16.10 20.83 50.17
CA LEU A 210 -17.13 21.88 50.07
C LEU A 210 -18.51 21.38 50.50
N THR A 211 -18.92 20.19 50.03
CA THR A 211 -20.21 19.59 50.43
C THR A 211 -20.25 19.27 51.92
N LEU A 212 -19.17 18.75 52.50
CA LEU A 212 -19.07 18.51 53.94
C LEU A 212 -19.13 19.81 54.76
N ASN A 213 -18.45 20.86 54.30
CA ASN A 213 -18.47 22.17 54.95
C ASN A 213 -19.87 22.81 54.90
N SER A 214 -20.58 22.67 53.77
CA SER A 214 -21.98 23.11 53.66
C SER A 214 -22.86 22.38 54.67
N LYS A 215 -22.74 21.04 54.75
CA LYS A 215 -23.50 20.24 55.71
C LYS A 215 -23.16 20.60 57.16
N LEU A 216 -21.90 20.92 57.43
CA LEU A 216 -21.46 21.37 58.76
C LEU A 216 -22.06 22.74 59.11
N ALA A 217 -22.10 23.67 58.16
CA ALA A 217 -22.74 24.98 58.33
C ALA A 217 -24.24 24.84 58.60
N ASP A 218 -24.94 23.95 57.89
CA ASP A 218 -26.36 23.66 58.12
C ASP A 218 -26.59 23.14 59.55
N LEU A 219 -25.77 22.19 60.01
CA LEU A 219 -25.83 21.65 61.37
C LEU A 219 -25.55 22.71 62.44
N TYR A 220 -24.59 23.62 62.21
CA TYR A 220 -24.36 24.75 63.12
C TYR A 220 -25.57 25.68 63.17
N GLY A 221 -26.17 26.00 62.02
CA GLY A 221 -27.40 26.80 61.95
C GLY A 221 -28.57 26.14 62.70
N GLU A 222 -28.74 24.82 62.56
CA GLU A 222 -29.77 24.07 63.30
C GLU A 222 -29.50 24.09 64.81
N ARG A 223 -28.26 23.88 65.22
CA ARG A 223 -27.85 23.96 66.64
C ARG A 223 -28.15 25.34 67.22
N ASP A 224 -27.84 26.41 66.50
CA ASP A 224 -28.02 27.78 66.99
C ASP A 224 -29.50 28.12 67.11
N ARG A 225 -30.35 27.73 66.15
CA ARG A 225 -31.82 27.84 66.27
C ARG A 225 -32.35 27.09 67.49
N ASN A 226 -31.89 25.86 67.71
CA ASN A 226 -32.27 25.06 68.88
C ASN A 226 -31.82 25.70 70.19
N ASN A 227 -30.62 26.29 70.23
CA ASN A 227 -30.12 27.02 71.38
C ASN A 227 -30.94 28.29 71.66
N GLU A 228 -31.26 29.09 70.64
CA GLU A 228 -32.14 30.25 70.78
C GLU A 228 -33.51 29.85 71.33
N GLN A 229 -34.11 28.79 70.78
CA GLN A 229 -35.41 28.30 71.25
C GLN A 229 -35.33 27.85 72.71
N ARG A 230 -34.27 27.12 73.09
CA ARG A 230 -34.02 26.72 74.47
C ARG A 230 -33.93 27.94 75.39
N GLN A 231 -33.17 28.96 74.99
CA GLN A 231 -32.98 30.17 75.77
C GLN A 231 -34.29 30.95 75.94
N ARG A 232 -35.10 31.07 74.88
CA ARG A 232 -36.44 31.70 74.94
C ARG A 232 -37.36 30.96 75.91
N LEU A 233 -37.40 29.63 75.84
CA LEU A 233 -38.20 28.80 76.76
C LEU A 233 -37.74 28.97 78.21
N MET A 234 -36.43 28.97 78.43
CA MET A 234 -35.84 29.14 79.76
C MET A 234 -36.12 30.52 80.35
N GLN A 235 -36.04 31.58 79.54
CA GLN A 235 -36.42 32.93 79.97
C GLN A 235 -37.90 33.01 80.34
N ARG A 236 -38.79 32.43 79.52
CA ARG A 236 -40.23 32.35 79.84
C ARG A 236 -40.47 31.58 81.14
N PHE A 237 -39.77 30.47 81.34
CA PHE A 237 -39.86 29.69 82.58
C PHE A 237 -39.47 30.53 83.80
N TYR A 238 -38.33 31.25 83.75
CA TYR A 238 -37.91 32.12 84.85
C TYR A 238 -38.86 33.29 85.09
N GLN A 239 -39.41 33.91 84.04
CA GLN A 239 -40.41 34.97 84.16
C GLN A 239 -41.68 34.46 84.83
N ASN A 240 -42.22 33.33 84.36
CA ASN A 240 -43.40 32.69 84.95
C ASN A 240 -43.15 32.31 86.42
N HIS A 241 -41.98 31.76 86.73
CA HIS A 241 -41.61 31.42 88.10
C HIS A 241 -41.50 32.66 88.99
N LYS A 242 -40.91 33.76 88.49
CA LYS A 242 -40.84 35.05 89.21
C LYS A 242 -42.23 35.62 89.46
N GLU A 243 -43.10 35.59 88.46
CA GLU A 243 -44.48 36.05 88.57
C GLU A 243 -45.25 35.24 89.62
N LEU A 244 -45.16 33.91 89.59
CA LEU A 244 -45.75 33.05 90.61
C LEU A 244 -45.22 33.36 92.01
N ARG A 245 -43.92 33.61 92.16
CA ARG A 245 -43.32 34.00 93.44
C ARG A 245 -43.87 35.32 93.96
N ASN A 246 -43.99 36.33 93.09
CA ASN A 246 -44.57 37.62 93.45
C ASN A 246 -46.03 37.47 93.90
N GLN A 247 -46.82 36.66 93.18
CA GLN A 247 -48.20 36.36 93.56
C GLN A 247 -48.27 35.69 94.93
N LEU A 248 -47.43 34.67 95.18
CA LEU A 248 -47.35 34.01 96.49
C LEU A 248 -46.95 34.98 97.61
N GLU A 249 -46.04 35.92 97.35
CA GLU A 249 -45.65 36.94 98.32
C GLU A 249 -46.78 37.94 98.61
N GLN A 250 -47.53 38.36 97.58
CA GLN A 250 -48.74 39.18 97.74
C GLN A 250 -49.78 38.44 98.59
N PHE A 251 -50.05 37.16 98.30
CA PHE A 251 -50.92 36.32 99.13
C PHE A 251 -50.41 36.26 100.58
N GLY A 252 -49.11 36.04 100.78
CA GLY A 252 -48.51 36.03 102.12
C GLY A 252 -48.66 37.36 102.86
N THR A 253 -48.61 38.48 102.14
CA THR A 253 -48.82 39.83 102.71
C THR A 253 -50.28 40.08 103.06
N VAL A 254 -51.22 39.63 102.23
CA VAL A 254 -52.66 39.65 102.56
C VAL A 254 -52.94 38.81 103.80
N ILE A 255 -52.39 37.60 103.90
CA ILE A 255 -52.54 36.73 105.08
C ILE A 255 -51.98 37.41 106.32
N ARG A 256 -50.76 37.95 106.28
CA ARG A 256 -50.17 38.72 107.40
C ARG A 256 -51.01 39.93 107.80
N SER A 257 -51.62 40.62 106.83
CA SER A 257 -52.48 41.78 107.11
C SER A 257 -53.79 41.38 107.78
N ILE A 258 -54.37 40.23 107.37
CA ILE A 258 -55.52 39.62 108.03
C ILE A 258 -55.15 39.22 109.46
N ASP A 259 -53.99 38.58 109.66
CA ASP A 259 -53.51 38.21 111.00
C ASP A 259 -53.34 39.43 111.91
N ASN A 260 -52.68 40.49 111.41
CA ASN A 260 -52.54 41.75 112.14
C ASN A 260 -53.89 42.41 112.48
N LEU A 261 -54.90 42.31 111.61
CA LEU A 261 -56.24 42.82 111.88
C LEU A 261 -56.97 41.97 112.91
N VAL A 262 -56.87 40.64 112.85
CA VAL A 262 -57.43 39.75 113.86
C VAL A 262 -56.85 40.07 115.24
N ASP A 263 -55.53 40.26 115.33
CA ASP A 263 -54.84 40.62 116.58
C ASP A 263 -55.36 41.94 117.16
N LYS A 264 -55.63 42.94 116.29
CA LYS A 264 -56.22 44.23 116.70
C LYS A 264 -57.71 44.14 117.05
N CYS A 265 -58.43 43.17 116.50
CA CYS A 265 -59.84 42.93 116.77
C CYS A 265 -60.08 42.08 118.04
N GLY A 266 -59.04 41.85 118.87
CA GLY A 266 -59.16 41.16 120.15
C GLY A 266 -59.86 42.03 121.21
N TRP A 267 -60.96 41.55 121.77
CA TRP A 267 -61.53 42.09 123.01
C TRP A 267 -60.85 41.41 124.21
N PRO A 268 -60.71 42.08 125.37
CA PRO A 268 -60.12 41.48 126.58
C PRO A 268 -60.82 40.20 127.07
N TYR A 269 -62.01 39.89 126.56
CA TYR A 269 -62.83 38.74 126.96
C TYR A 269 -63.05 37.70 125.84
N THR A 270 -62.47 37.90 124.65
CA THR A 270 -62.54 36.92 123.55
C THR A 270 -61.30 36.02 123.57
N ALA A 271 -61.49 34.70 123.49
CA ALA A 271 -60.40 33.71 123.57
C ALA A 271 -59.25 34.01 122.59
N ALA A 272 -58.01 33.91 123.09
CA ALA A 272 -56.78 34.20 122.36
C ALA A 272 -56.70 33.43 121.02
N VAL A 273 -56.14 34.09 120.01
CA VAL A 273 -55.98 33.57 118.65
C VAL A 273 -55.09 32.32 118.69
N GLY A 274 -55.64 31.17 118.28
CA GLY A 274 -54.83 29.95 118.13
C GLY A 274 -53.94 30.03 116.88
N GLU A 275 -52.68 29.62 117.00
CA GLU A 275 -51.63 29.71 115.96
C GLU A 275 -51.96 28.95 114.64
N LYS A 276 -53.07 28.19 114.59
CA LYS A 276 -53.56 27.42 113.43
C LYS A 276 -55.02 27.65 113.05
N GLU A 277 -55.58 28.84 113.27
CA GLU A 277 -56.93 29.15 112.80
C GLU A 277 -57.01 29.31 111.28
N SER A 278 -58.08 28.79 110.67
CA SER A 278 -58.32 28.93 109.22
C SER A 278 -58.56 30.39 108.84
N LEU A 279 -58.15 30.79 107.63
CA LEU A 279 -58.34 32.16 107.12
C LEU A 279 -59.82 32.61 107.16
N ARG A 280 -60.74 31.66 106.90
CA ARG A 280 -62.18 31.91 106.97
C ARG A 280 -62.62 32.28 108.38
N THR A 281 -62.09 31.59 109.39
CA THR A 281 -62.38 31.86 110.80
C THR A 281 -61.85 33.24 111.22
N LYS A 282 -60.64 33.58 110.77
CA LYS A 282 -59.99 34.89 111.00
C LYS A 282 -60.81 36.04 110.43
N LEU A 283 -61.31 35.91 109.20
CA LEU A 283 -62.17 36.93 108.58
C LEU A 283 -63.53 37.09 109.29
N VAL A 284 -64.14 35.99 109.73
CA VAL A 284 -65.41 36.03 110.49
C VAL A 284 -65.25 36.85 111.77
N ARG A 285 -64.15 36.65 112.51
CA ARG A 285 -63.86 37.44 113.72
C ARG A 285 -63.71 38.93 113.45
N ILE A 286 -62.99 39.33 112.40
CA ILE A 286 -62.88 40.74 112.00
C ILE A 286 -64.28 41.30 111.69
N THR A 287 -65.12 40.57 110.97
CA THR A 287 -66.49 41.03 110.67
C THR A 287 -67.37 41.14 111.91
N GLU A 288 -67.30 40.19 112.85
CA GLU A 288 -68.04 40.27 114.11
C GLU A 288 -67.59 41.46 114.95
N TYR A 289 -66.27 41.74 115.01
CA TYR A 289 -65.71 42.92 115.68
C TYR A 289 -66.24 44.24 115.07
N ILE A 290 -66.24 44.36 113.74
CA ILE A 290 -66.74 45.56 113.06
C ILE A 290 -68.25 45.74 113.30
N LEU A 291 -69.05 44.67 113.20
CA LEU A 291 -70.50 44.71 113.42
C LEU A 291 -70.85 45.08 114.87
N THR A 292 -70.09 44.57 115.84
CA THR A 292 -70.27 44.91 117.26
C THR A 292 -69.87 46.36 117.54
N LEU A 293 -68.72 46.84 117.03
CA LEU A 293 -68.35 48.26 117.14
C LEU A 293 -69.38 49.20 116.53
N ARG A 294 -69.93 48.86 115.36
CA ARG A 294 -71.01 49.65 114.74
C ARG A 294 -72.25 49.72 115.63
N LYS A 295 -72.66 48.60 116.24
CA LYS A 295 -73.76 48.57 117.20
C LYS A 295 -73.49 49.47 118.42
N ILE A 296 -72.27 49.47 118.94
CA ILE A 296 -71.86 50.33 120.07
C ILE A 296 -71.87 51.81 119.68
N LEU A 297 -71.32 52.18 118.51
CA LEU A 297 -71.34 53.56 118.01
C LEU A 297 -72.76 54.06 117.77
N SER A 298 -73.67 53.24 117.24
CA SER A 298 -75.09 53.59 117.13
C SER A 298 -75.75 53.80 118.50
N ALA A 299 -75.33 53.07 119.54
CA ALA A 299 -75.82 53.28 120.90
C ALA A 299 -75.28 54.59 121.53
N LEU A 300 -74.04 54.98 121.23
CA LEU A 300 -73.44 56.25 121.68
C LEU A 300 -74.01 57.48 120.95
N GLY A 301 -74.25 57.39 119.64
CA GLY A 301 -74.95 58.44 118.88
C GLY A 301 -76.38 58.69 119.37
N SER A 302 -77.01 57.67 119.97
CA SER A 302 -78.33 57.77 120.61
C SER A 302 -78.29 58.50 121.97
N ASN A 303 -77.11 58.60 122.61
CA ASN A 303 -76.94 59.25 123.91
C ASN A 303 -76.47 60.72 123.80
N SER A 304 -75.82 61.11 122.71
CA SER A 304 -75.37 62.50 122.46
C SER A 304 -76.52 63.49 122.22
N SER A 305 -77.69 63.04 121.75
CA SER A 305 -78.86 63.90 121.51
C SER A 305 -79.67 64.25 122.77
N LYS A 306 -79.30 63.71 123.94
CA LYS A 306 -79.96 63.99 125.23
C LYS A 306 -79.24 65.05 126.09
N ALA A 307 -78.05 65.52 125.69
CA ALA A 307 -77.23 66.42 126.51
C ALA A 307 -77.37 67.93 126.18
N GLU A 308 -77.99 68.32 125.07
CA GLU A 308 -78.14 69.74 124.65
C GLU A 308 -79.49 70.39 125.04
N ARG A 309 -80.26 69.80 125.95
CA ARG A 309 -81.44 70.44 126.56
C ARG A 309 -81.21 70.70 128.03
N LYS A 310 -80.51 71.78 128.36
CA LYS A 310 -80.60 72.50 129.63
C LYS A 310 -80.15 73.94 129.45
#